data_AF-A0A847MPU4-F1
#
_entry.id   AF-A0A847MPU4-F1
#
_cell.length_a   1.000
_cell.length_b   1.000
_cell.length_c   1.000
_cell.angle_alpha   90.00
_cell.angle_beta   90.00
_cell.angle_gamma   90.00
#
_symmetry.space_group_name_H-M   'P 1'
#
loop_
_entity.id
_entity.type
_entity.pdbx_description
1 polymer ?
#
loop_
_entity_poly.entity_id
_entity_poly.type
_entity_poly.pdbx_seq_one_letter_code
_entity_poly.pdbx_strand_id
1 'polypeptide(L)'
;SFELEAQLEGEDPYVDLGPAYTFIDDFSDRFAKGAPSLRDCTTLRLRGDITFGADVRCVADVDVVADHRSVVPDGAVLTGAGADVLEPAP
;
A
#
# COMPACT_ATOMS: atom_id res chain seq x y z
N SER A 1 19.26 -7.38 22.36
CA SER A 1 17.85 -6.96 22.31
C SER A 1 17.69 -6.12 21.07
N PHE A 2 16.74 -6.46 20.19
CA PHE A 2 16.36 -5.56 19.11
C PHE A 2 15.10 -4.84 19.60
N GLU A 3 15.23 -3.55 19.83
CA GLU A 3 14.11 -2.67 20.18
C GLU A 3 13.69 -2.00 18.89
N LEU A 4 12.49 -2.35 18.41
CA LEU A 4 11.92 -1.76 17.21
C LEU A 4 11.19 -0.49 17.65
N GLU A 5 11.90 0.64 17.74
CA GLU A 5 11.27 1.93 17.95
C GLU A 5 10.69 2.42 16.62
N ALA A 6 9.37 2.62 16.56
CA ALA A 6 8.73 3.22 15.41
C ALA A 6 9.27 4.65 15.21
N GLN A 7 9.95 4.91 14.09
CA GLN A 7 10.51 6.22 13.75
C GLN A 7 9.54 7.08 12.92
N LEU A 8 8.23 6.99 13.18
CA LEU A 8 7.26 7.91 12.56
C LEU A 8 7.24 9.21 13.38
N GLU A 9 7.63 10.32 12.75
CA GLU A 9 7.39 11.66 13.31
C GLU A 9 5.93 12.04 13.00
N GLY A 10 4.98 11.72 13.89
CA GLY A 10 3.57 12.07 13.71
C GLY A 10 2.59 11.08 14.32
N GLU A 11 1.30 11.30 14.07
CA GLU A 11 0.24 10.30 14.33
C GLU A 11 0.37 9.13 13.35
N ASP A 12 0.08 7.92 13.83
CA ASP A 12 0.08 6.73 12.98
C ASP A 12 -0.94 6.90 11.83
N PRO A 13 -0.58 6.52 10.59
CA PRO A 13 -1.49 6.62 9.46
C PRO A 13 -2.75 5.77 9.70
N TYR A 14 -3.90 6.29 9.32
CA TYR A 14 -5.11 5.48 9.28
C TYR A 14 -5.05 4.51 8.10
N VAL A 15 -5.05 3.21 8.38
CA VAL A 15 -4.98 2.15 7.35
C VAL A 15 -6.29 1.35 7.34
N ASP A 16 -6.92 1.28 6.17
CA ASP A 16 -8.16 0.54 5.93
C ASP A 16 -8.01 -0.31 4.65
N LEU A 17 -7.81 -1.60 4.87
CA LEU A 17 -7.62 -2.60 3.81
C LEU A 17 -8.90 -3.38 3.58
N GLY A 18 -9.27 -3.54 2.31
CA GLY A 18 -10.44 -4.33 1.92
C GLY A 18 -10.27 -5.84 2.12
N PRO A 19 -11.30 -6.63 1.75
CA PRO A 19 -11.35 -8.08 2.00
C PRO A 19 -10.19 -8.89 1.40
N ALA A 20 -9.56 -8.39 0.33
CA ALA A 20 -8.42 -9.04 -0.32
C ALA A 20 -7.17 -9.17 0.59
N TYR A 21 -7.14 -8.45 1.72
CA TYR A 21 -6.02 -8.43 2.67
C TYR A 21 -6.36 -9.12 4.00
N THR A 22 -7.49 -9.84 4.09
CA THR A 22 -7.94 -10.46 5.35
C THR A 22 -7.15 -11.73 5.71
N PHE A 23 -6.64 -12.48 4.74
CA PHE A 23 -5.87 -13.70 4.99
C PHE A 23 -4.36 -13.43 4.94
N ILE A 24 -3.60 -14.05 5.85
CA ILE A 24 -2.17 -13.79 6.00
C ILE A 24 -1.32 -14.32 4.83
N ASP A 25 -1.76 -15.42 4.23
CA ASP A 25 -1.11 -16.01 3.05
C ASP A 25 -1.26 -15.05 1.85
N ASP A 26 -2.47 -14.54 1.66
CA ASP A 26 -2.83 -13.52 0.68
C ASP A 26 -2.08 -12.19 0.87
N PHE A 27 -1.82 -11.82 2.13
CA PHE A 27 -1.07 -10.62 2.48
C PHE A 27 0.38 -10.72 2.02
N SER A 28 1.01 -11.89 2.21
CA SER A 28 2.41 -12.11 1.84
C SER A 28 2.63 -12.00 0.34
N ASP A 29 1.68 -12.49 -0.47
CA ASP A 29 1.74 -12.39 -1.93
C ASP A 29 1.60 -10.93 -2.41
N ARG A 30 0.73 -10.14 -1.77
CA ARG A 30 0.47 -8.75 -2.14
C ARG A 30 1.61 -7.79 -1.80
N PHE A 31 2.40 -8.15 -0.80
CA PHE A 31 3.59 -7.41 -0.37
C PHE A 31 4.89 -8.20 -0.61
N ALA A 32 4.93 -9.06 -1.63
CA ALA A 32 6.10 -9.90 -1.93
C ALA A 32 7.39 -9.10 -2.20
N LYS A 33 7.27 -7.84 -2.62
CA LYS A 33 8.39 -6.90 -2.83
C LYS A 33 8.59 -5.91 -1.68
N GLY A 34 7.82 -6.04 -0.60
CA GLY A 34 7.82 -5.15 0.54
C GLY A 34 6.51 -4.36 0.66
N ALA A 35 6.28 -3.83 1.86
CA ALA A 35 5.20 -2.88 2.11
C ALA A 35 5.55 -1.51 1.53
N PRO A 36 4.56 -0.72 1.04
CA PRO A 36 4.79 0.65 0.66
C PRO A 36 5.21 1.48 1.87
N SER A 37 6.03 2.51 1.64
CA SER A 37 6.39 3.47 2.68
C SER A 37 5.17 4.33 3.03
N LEU A 38 4.79 4.34 4.32
CA LEU A 38 3.70 5.15 4.87
C LEU A 38 4.18 6.36 5.67
N ARG A 39 5.48 6.67 5.67
CA ARG A 39 6.08 7.73 6.51
C ARG A 39 5.45 9.11 6.31
N ASP A 40 4.98 9.42 5.10
CA ASP A 40 4.35 10.71 4.77
C ASP A 40 2.86 10.53 4.43
N CYS A 41 2.30 9.36 4.76
CA CYS A 41 0.92 9.02 4.52
C CYS A 41 0.09 9.39 5.75
N THR A 42 -1.08 10.00 5.55
CA THR A 42 -2.06 10.26 6.60
C THR A 42 -3.17 9.21 6.60
N THR A 43 -3.60 8.80 5.39
CA THR A 43 -4.66 7.82 5.19
C THR A 43 -4.30 6.88 4.04
N LEU A 44 -4.43 5.57 4.25
CA LEU A 44 -4.38 4.57 3.20
C LEU A 44 -5.68 3.75 3.19
N ARG A 45 -6.42 3.82 2.09
CA ARG A 45 -7.58 2.98 1.78
C ARG A 45 -7.30 2.18 0.53
N LEU A 46 -7.45 0.86 0.62
CA LEU A 46 -7.32 -0.03 -0.52
C LEU A 46 -8.58 -0.87 -0.69
N ARG A 47 -9.12 -0.91 -1.90
CA ARG A 47 -10.24 -1.75 -2.32
C ARG A 47 -9.87 -2.49 -3.60
N GLY A 48 -10.04 -3.80 -3.60
CA GLY A 48 -9.65 -4.66 -4.72
C GLY A 48 -8.35 -5.42 -4.48
N ASP A 49 -7.93 -6.19 -5.49
CA ASP A 49 -6.74 -7.03 -5.45
C ASP A 49 -5.54 -6.27 -6.03
N ILE A 50 -4.78 -5.61 -5.15
CA ILE A 50 -3.65 -4.76 -5.54
C ILE A 50 -2.37 -5.36 -4.96
N THR A 51 -1.33 -5.45 -5.78
CA THR A 51 0.01 -5.85 -5.36
C THR A 51 0.97 -4.68 -5.48
N PHE A 52 2.03 -4.69 -4.68
CA PHE A 52 3.02 -3.62 -4.65
C PHE A 52 4.36 -4.08 -5.24
N GLY A 53 4.90 -3.25 -6.13
CA GLY A 53 6.30 -3.27 -6.52
C GLY A 53 7.23 -2.84 -5.38
N ALA A 54 8.53 -2.82 -5.66
CA ALA A 54 9.54 -2.35 -4.72
C ALA A 54 9.49 -0.81 -4.57
N ASP A 55 9.90 -0.30 -3.40
CA ASP A 55 10.12 1.13 -3.15
C ASP A 55 8.91 2.06 -3.41
N VAL A 56 7.69 1.54 -3.29
CA VAL A 56 6.46 2.34 -3.41
C VAL A 56 6.31 3.29 -2.21
N ARG A 57 5.84 4.51 -2.45
CA ARG A 57 5.56 5.53 -1.40
C ARG A 57 4.12 6.02 -1.44
N CYS A 58 3.46 6.05 -0.29
CA CYS A 58 2.16 6.71 -0.12
C CYS A 58 2.37 8.09 0.52
N VAL A 59 1.70 9.11 0.00
CA VAL A 59 1.81 10.50 0.50
C VAL A 59 0.43 11.10 0.71
N ALA A 60 0.25 11.77 1.86
CA ALA A 60 -1.02 12.36 2.32
C ALA A 60 -2.15 11.31 2.31
N ASP A 61 -3.30 11.64 1.74
CA ASP A 61 -4.44 10.75 1.65
C ASP A 61 -4.39 9.94 0.35
N VAL A 62 -4.45 8.61 0.48
CA VAL A 62 -4.43 7.63 -0.60
C VAL A 62 -5.68 6.75 -0.51
N ASP A 63 -6.49 6.72 -1.58
CA ASP A 63 -7.70 5.91 -1.70
C ASP A 63 -7.74 5.24 -3.07
N VAL A 64 -7.29 3.98 -3.12
CA VAL A 64 -7.14 3.22 -4.37
C VAL A 64 -8.22 2.16 -4.48
N VAL A 65 -8.92 2.17 -5.61
CA VAL A 65 -9.92 1.17 -5.98
C VAL A 65 -9.50 0.50 -7.28
N ALA A 66 -9.40 -0.83 -7.25
CA ALA A 66 -9.11 -1.65 -8.43
C ALA A 66 -10.25 -2.65 -8.67
N ASP A 67 -10.85 -2.59 -9.86
CA ASP A 67 -11.93 -3.50 -10.29
C ASP A 67 -11.39 -4.86 -10.78
N HIS A 68 -10.09 -4.91 -11.08
CA HIS A 68 -9.37 -6.08 -11.55
C HIS A 68 -8.06 -6.22 -10.76
N ARG A 69 -7.40 -7.37 -10.88
CA ARG A 69 -6.09 -7.55 -10.26
C ARG A 69 -5.10 -6.58 -10.89
N SER A 70 -4.48 -5.75 -10.07
CA SER A 70 -3.59 -4.69 -10.51
C SER A 70 -2.30 -4.67 -9.70
N VAL A 71 -1.25 -4.12 -10.29
CA VAL A 71 0.05 -3.91 -9.66
C VAL A 71 0.37 -2.42 -9.61
N VAL A 72 0.94 -1.98 -8.49
CA VAL A 72 1.59 -0.68 -8.37
C VAL A 72 3.05 -0.87 -8.81
N PRO A 73 3.54 -0.16 -9.84
CA PRO A 73 4.92 -0.30 -10.33
C PRO A 73 5.99 0.02 -9.29
N ASP A 74 7.20 -0.46 -9.53
CA ASP A 74 8.37 -0.16 -8.70
C ASP A 74 8.64 1.36 -8.64
N GLY A 75 8.92 1.88 -7.44
CA GLY A 75 9.21 3.29 -7.19
C GLY A 75 8.02 4.24 -7.35
N ALA A 76 6.81 3.72 -7.56
CA ALA A 76 5.63 4.53 -7.74
C ALA A 76 5.29 5.35 -6.49
N VAL A 77 4.75 6.55 -6.72
CA VAL A 77 4.22 7.42 -5.65
C VAL A 77 2.72 7.47 -5.78
N LEU A 78 2.02 7.00 -4.73
CA LEU A 78 0.57 7.03 -4.64
C LEU A 78 0.12 8.29 -3.88
N THR A 79 -0.79 9.04 -4.51
CA THR A 79 -1.42 10.24 -3.94
C THR A 79 -2.87 10.31 -4.39
N GLY A 80 -3.80 10.77 -3.54
CA GLY A 80 -5.20 10.93 -3.91
C GLY A 80 -5.82 9.59 -4.30
N ALA A 81 -6.44 9.52 -5.48
CA ALA A 81 -7.13 8.31 -5.94
C ALA A 81 -6.16 7.18 -6.40
N GLY A 82 -4.91 7.49 -6.78
CA GLY A 82 -3.85 6.54 -7.15
C GLY A 82 -4.15 5.50 -8.24
N ALA A 83 -5.37 5.46 -8.80
CA ALA A 83 -5.81 4.47 -9.77
C ALA A 83 -5.15 4.64 -11.16
N ASP A 84 -4.68 5.85 -11.44
CA ASP A 84 -3.96 6.20 -12.67
C ASP A 84 -2.55 5.59 -12.74
N VAL A 85 -1.99 5.19 -11.60
CA VAL A 85 -0.66 4.57 -11.49
C VAL A 85 -0.73 3.04 -11.55
N LEU A 86 -1.93 2.46 -11.50
CA LEU A 86 -2.11 1.01 -11.52
C LEU A 86 -1.90 0.43 -12.91
N GLU A 87 -1.12 -0.64 -12.98
CA GLU A 87 -0.99 -1.48 -14.17
C GLU A 87 -1.79 -2.78 -13.98
N PRO A 88 -2.34 -3.37 -15.05
CA PRO A 88 -2.96 -4.69 -14.95
C PRO A 88 -1.91 -5.72 -14.54
N ALA A 89 -2.25 -6.57 -13.57
CA ALA A 89 -1.35 -7.65 -13.17
C ALA A 89 -1.19 -8.68 -14.30
N PRO A 90 0.00 -9.29 -14.42
CA PRO A 90 0.28 -10.33 -15.43
C PRO A 90 -0.53 -11.61 -15.23
#